data_AF-A0A433BZ75-F1
#
_entry.id   AF-A0A433BZ75-F1
#
_cell.length_a   1.000
_cell.length_b   1.000
_cell.length_c   1.000
_cell.angle_alpha   90.00
_cell.angle_beta   90.00
_cell.angle_gamma   90.00
#
_symmetry.space_group_name_H-M   'P 1'
#
loop_
_entity.id
_entity.type
_entity.pdbx_description
1 polymer ?
#
loop_
_entity_poly.entity_id
_entity_poly.type
_entity_poly.pdbx_seq_one_letter_code
_entity_poly.pdbx_strand_id
1 'polypeptide(L)'
;GLNLLLLVAVLSMMQATLTLPGIAAMALALGMAIDSNVLINERVREELRSGASPQAAIHAGYDRAWATILDSNISTLIVGLALLAFGSGPVRGFAVVHCIGILTSMFSAVFFSRGLVNLWYGRKKKLKSVAIGTVWRPDGDGTAVAKAD
;
A
#
# COMPACT_ATOMS: atom_id res chain seq x y z
N GLY A 1 -3.66 2.01 -7.88
CA GLY A 1 -4.92 1.76 -8.60
C GLY A 1 -6.04 2.63 -8.06
N LEU A 2 -6.65 2.27 -6.93
CA LEU A 2 -7.82 2.95 -6.36
C LEU A 2 -7.56 4.44 -6.03
N ASN A 3 -6.41 4.76 -5.44
CA ASN A 3 -6.02 6.14 -5.11
C ASN A 3 -6.05 7.07 -6.33
N LEU A 4 -5.42 6.68 -7.43
CA LEU A 4 -5.33 7.48 -8.64
C LEU A 4 -6.72 7.73 -9.26
N LEU A 5 -7.58 6.70 -9.23
CA LEU A 5 -8.95 6.77 -9.72
C LEU A 5 -9.81 7.73 -8.89
N LEU A 6 -9.63 7.72 -7.56
CA LEU A 6 -10.31 8.64 -6.64
C LEU A 6 -9.80 10.07 -6.75
N LEU A 7 -8.49 10.26 -6.91
CA LEU A 7 -7.87 11.57 -7.10
C LEU A 7 -8.42 12.22 -8.38
N VAL A 8 -8.50 11.46 -9.48
CA VAL A 8 -9.12 11.92 -10.74
C VAL A 8 -10.62 12.20 -10.56
N ALA A 9 -11.35 11.36 -9.82
CA ALA A 9 -12.78 11.56 -9.56
C ALA A 9 -13.06 12.83 -8.74
N VAL A 10 -12.27 13.12 -7.71
CA VAL A 10 -12.42 14.31 -6.86
C VAL A 10 -12.02 15.58 -7.60
N LEU A 11 -10.91 15.57 -8.35
CA LEU A 11 -10.52 16.71 -9.19
C LEU A 11 -11.57 17.03 -10.25
N SER A 12 -12.18 15.98 -10.84
CA SER A 12 -13.28 16.12 -11.80
C SER A 12 -14.54 16.71 -11.14
N MET A 13 -14.87 16.29 -9.92
CA MET A 13 -15.99 16.84 -9.14
C MET A 13 -15.80 18.31 -8.74
N MET A 14 -14.56 18.74 -8.50
CA MET A 14 -14.24 20.10 -8.08
C MET A 14 -14.09 21.10 -9.24
N GLN A 15 -14.26 20.66 -10.50
CA GLN A 15 -13.94 21.45 -11.69
C GLN A 15 -12.57 22.13 -11.62
N ALA A 16 -11.62 21.52 -10.91
CA ALA A 16 -10.30 22.10 -10.71
C ALA A 16 -9.52 21.98 -12.02
N THR A 17 -9.09 23.11 -12.58
CA THR A 17 -8.30 23.10 -13.81
C THR A 17 -6.97 22.40 -13.53
N LEU A 18 -6.72 21.30 -14.25
CA LEU A 18 -5.44 20.60 -14.25
C LEU A 18 -4.40 21.46 -14.96
N THR A 19 -3.81 22.38 -14.21
CA THR A 19 -2.69 23.21 -14.66
C THR A 19 -1.38 22.41 -14.56
N LEU A 20 -0.31 22.89 -15.22
CA LEU A 20 1.02 22.27 -15.18
C LEU A 20 1.49 21.92 -13.74
N PRO A 21 1.33 22.81 -12.74
CA PRO A 21 1.65 22.49 -11.34
C PRO A 21 0.78 21.35 -10.76
N GLY A 22 -0.50 21.28 -11.13
CA GLY A 22 -1.37 20.18 -10.70
C GLY A 22 -0.95 18.83 -11.28
N ILE A 23 -0.51 18.81 -12.55
CA ILE A 23 0.03 17.59 -13.18
C ILE A 23 1.32 17.14 -12.50
N ALA A 24 2.21 18.07 -12.12
CA ALA A 24 3.40 17.77 -11.35
C ALA A 24 3.08 17.15 -9.97
N ALA A 25 2.03 17.64 -9.29
CA ALA A 25 1.57 17.07 -8.03
C ALA A 25 1.06 15.62 -8.20
N MET A 26 0.37 15.32 -9.30
CA MET A 26 -0.05 13.95 -9.62
C MET A 26 1.15 13.03 -9.93
N ALA A 27 2.15 13.52 -10.66
CA ALA A 27 3.37 12.76 -10.92
C ALA A 27 4.13 12.46 -9.63
N LEU A 28 4.19 13.41 -8.67
CA LEU A 28 4.76 13.19 -7.35
C LEU A 28 3.99 12.09 -6.59
N ALA A 29 2.65 12.16 -6.58
CA ALA A 29 1.82 11.13 -5.93
C ALA A 29 2.05 9.74 -6.54
N LEU A 30 2.23 9.65 -7.87
CA LEU A 30 2.59 8.40 -8.54
C LEU A 30 3.97 7.90 -8.10
N GLY A 31 4.97 8.78 -8.02
CA GLY A 31 6.31 8.44 -7.57
C GLY A 31 6.34 7.87 -6.15
N MET A 32 5.63 8.51 -5.22
CA MET A 32 5.51 8.02 -3.83
C MET A 32 4.80 6.65 -3.75
N ALA A 33 3.82 6.40 -4.63
CA ALA A 33 3.14 5.11 -4.69
C ALA A 33 4.06 3.99 -5.22
N ILE A 34 4.93 4.29 -6.19
CA ILE A 34 5.93 3.33 -6.70
C ILE A 34 6.99 3.04 -5.64
N ASP A 35 7.52 4.08 -4.99
CA ASP A 35 8.49 3.96 -3.90
C ASP A 35 7.98 3.04 -2.77
N SER A 36 6.74 3.29 -2.34
CA SER A 36 6.05 2.47 -1.33
C SER A 36 5.93 0.99 -1.73
N ASN A 37 5.63 0.70 -2.99
CA ASN A 37 5.52 -0.67 -3.48
C ASN A 37 6.88 -1.39 -3.51
N VAL A 38 7.93 -0.69 -3.94
CA VAL A 38 9.30 -1.23 -3.94
C VAL A 38 9.76 -1.49 -2.50
N LEU A 39 9.48 -0.58 -1.58
CA LEU A 39 9.82 -0.71 -0.16
C LEU A 39 9.15 -1.94 0.48
N ILE A 40 7.85 -2.16 0.24
CA ILE A 40 7.13 -3.34 0.73
C ILE A 40 7.79 -4.62 0.19
N ASN A 41 8.04 -4.67 -1.11
CA ASN A 41 8.61 -5.85 -1.75
C ASN A 41 10.01 -6.16 -1.21
N GLU A 42 10.84 -5.13 -1.01
CA GLU A 42 12.17 -5.30 -0.44
C GLU A 42 12.10 -5.77 1.02
N ARG A 43 11.18 -5.22 1.82
CA ARG A 43 11.02 -5.64 3.21
C ARG A 43 10.56 -7.09 3.33
N VAL A 44 9.61 -7.52 2.49
CA VAL A 44 9.19 -8.93 2.43
C VAL A 44 10.36 -9.82 2.02
N ARG A 45 11.17 -9.38 1.04
CA ARG A 45 12.35 -10.11 0.59
C ARG A 45 13.41 -10.24 1.69
N GLU A 46 13.58 -9.21 2.51
CA GLU A 46 14.49 -9.21 3.65
C GLU A 46 14.04 -10.18 4.74
N GLU A 47 12.74 -10.19 5.08
CA GLU A 47 12.18 -11.15 6.05
C GLU A 47 12.29 -12.60 5.55
N LEU A 48 12.06 -12.86 4.26
CA LEU A 48 12.29 -14.17 3.65
C LEU A 48 13.76 -14.61 3.75
N ARG A 49 14.70 -13.68 3.53
CA ARG A 49 16.14 -13.94 3.62
C ARG A 49 16.61 -14.18 5.06
N SER A 50 15.89 -13.62 6.04
CA SER A 50 16.09 -13.89 7.47
C SER A 50 15.55 -15.26 7.94
N GLY A 51 14.96 -16.05 7.02
CA GLY A 51 14.47 -17.40 7.30
C GLY A 51 13.01 -17.46 7.76
N ALA A 52 12.27 -16.35 7.69
CA ALA A 52 10.85 -16.33 8.02
C ALA A 52 10.03 -17.15 7.00
N SER A 53 9.03 -17.89 7.49
CA SER A 53 8.09 -18.58 6.61
C SER A 53 7.39 -17.57 5.67
N PRO A 54 7.05 -17.94 4.42
CA PRO A 54 6.53 -16.98 3.45
C PRO A 54 5.30 -16.19 3.90
N GLN A 55 4.40 -16.83 4.66
CA GLN A 55 3.21 -16.17 5.22
C GLN A 55 3.57 -15.20 6.35
N ALA A 56 4.51 -15.57 7.22
CA ALA A 56 4.98 -14.69 8.30
C ALA A 56 5.78 -13.49 7.74
N ALA A 57 6.60 -13.72 6.71
CA ALA A 57 7.38 -12.67 6.04
C ALA A 57 6.48 -11.63 5.36
N ILE A 58 5.40 -12.06 4.70
CA ILE A 58 4.43 -11.14 4.08
C ILE A 58 3.72 -10.31 5.16
N HIS A 59 3.22 -10.92 6.23
CA HIS A 59 2.56 -10.21 7.31
C HIS A 59 3.49 -9.22 8.01
N ALA A 60 4.67 -9.67 8.42
CA ALA A 60 5.61 -8.84 9.15
C ALA A 60 6.27 -7.76 8.28
N GLY A 61 6.37 -8.01 6.96
CA GLY A 61 6.78 -7.02 5.97
C GLY A 61 5.72 -5.94 5.76
N TYR A 62 4.45 -6.33 5.64
CA TYR A 62 3.33 -5.38 5.50
C TYR A 62 3.15 -4.50 6.72
N ASP A 63 3.18 -5.06 7.95
CA ASP A 63 2.99 -4.28 9.17
C ASP A 63 4.05 -3.18 9.33
N ARG A 64 5.32 -3.51 9.04
CA ARG A 64 6.43 -2.54 9.15
C ARG A 64 6.42 -1.53 8.01
N ALA A 65 6.24 -1.99 6.78
CA ALA A 65 6.22 -1.09 5.63
C ALA A 65 5.02 -0.13 5.67
N TRP A 66 3.87 -0.57 6.22
CA TRP A 66 2.69 0.27 6.39
C TRP A 66 2.96 1.48 7.28
N ALA A 67 3.65 1.30 8.41
CA ALA A 67 4.01 2.40 9.29
C ALA A 67 4.89 3.43 8.58
N THR A 68 5.93 2.96 7.87
CA THR A 68 6.83 3.84 7.10
C THR A 68 6.12 4.60 5.99
N ILE A 69 5.22 3.94 5.25
CA ILE A 69 4.43 4.57 4.18
C ILE A 69 3.49 5.62 4.76
N LEU A 70 2.84 5.33 5.89
CA LEU A 70 1.96 6.28 6.57
C LEU A 70 2.73 7.52 7.03
N ASP A 71 3.88 7.35 7.67
CA ASP A 71 4.72 8.46 8.15
C ASP A 71 5.25 9.32 7.00
N SER A 72 5.62 8.70 5.88
CA SER A 72 6.04 9.41 4.66
C SER A 72 4.90 10.26 4.05
N ASN A 73 3.68 9.71 3.98
CA ASN A 73 2.50 10.47 3.52
C ASN A 73 2.11 11.60 4.49
N ILE A 74 2.25 11.40 5.80
CA ILE A 74 1.99 12.45 6.80
C ILE A 74 3.01 13.57 6.68
N SER A 75 4.30 13.23 6.55
CA SER A 75 5.37 14.22 6.39
C SER A 75 5.18 15.07 5.13
N THR A 76 4.81 14.43 4.03
CA THR A 76 4.53 15.14 2.77
C THR A 76 3.25 15.98 2.83
N LEU A 77 2.24 15.55 3.60
CA LEU A 77 1.07 16.38 3.89
C LEU A 77 1.46 17.65 4.65
N ILE A 78 2.34 17.56 5.65
CA ILE A 78 2.84 18.73 6.40
C ILE A 78 3.51 19.72 5.44
N VAL A 79 4.36 19.23 4.54
CA VAL A 79 4.97 20.06 3.49
C VAL A 79 3.89 20.68 2.60
N GLY A 80 2.90 19.90 2.16
CA GLY A 80 1.77 20.39 1.38
C GLY A 80 1.00 21.51 2.07
N LEU A 81 0.75 21.40 3.37
CA LEU A 81 0.07 22.43 4.17
C LEU A 81 0.93 23.68 4.30
N ALA A 82 2.25 23.54 4.50
CA ALA A 82 3.16 24.67 4.52
C ALA A 82 3.18 25.39 3.16
N LEU A 83 3.22 24.65 2.05
CA LEU A 83 3.12 25.21 0.70
C LEU A 83 1.75 25.87 0.43
N LEU A 84 0.67 25.39 1.04
CA LEU A 84 -0.64 26.00 0.91
C LEU A 84 -0.75 27.32 1.69
N ALA A 85 -0.15 27.36 2.89
CA ALA A 85 -0.17 28.53 3.78
C ALA A 85 0.77 29.65 3.30
N PHE A 86 1.98 29.27 2.88
CA PHE A 86 3.04 30.23 2.54
C PHE A 86 3.34 30.31 1.03
N GLY A 87 2.85 29.37 0.22
CA GLY A 87 3.10 29.37 -1.22
C GLY A 87 2.19 30.33 -1.99
N SER A 88 2.72 30.85 -3.10
CA SER A 88 2.03 31.77 -3.99
C SER A 88 2.07 31.30 -5.45
N GLY A 89 1.12 31.78 -6.26
CA GLY A 89 1.08 31.51 -7.70
C GLY A 89 1.03 30.01 -8.03
N PRO A 90 1.90 29.51 -8.94
CA PRO A 90 1.93 28.10 -9.33
C PRO A 90 2.13 27.10 -8.18
N VAL A 91 2.91 27.48 -7.16
CA VAL A 91 3.22 26.61 -6.00
C VAL A 91 1.97 26.32 -5.17
N ARG A 92 1.08 27.31 -5.04
CA ARG A 92 -0.19 27.13 -4.34
C ARG A 92 -1.12 26.16 -5.09
N GLY A 93 -1.12 26.21 -6.42
CA GLY A 93 -1.86 25.26 -7.27
C GLY A 93 -1.36 23.83 -7.10
N PHE A 94 -0.04 23.63 -7.06
CA PHE A 94 0.57 22.34 -6.72
C PHE A 94 0.15 21.85 -5.33
N ALA A 95 0.22 22.73 -4.32
CA ALA A 95 -0.09 22.39 -2.93
C ALA A 95 -1.54 21.92 -2.74
N VAL A 96 -2.50 22.56 -3.41
CA VAL A 96 -3.92 22.18 -3.36
C VAL A 96 -4.14 20.77 -3.90
N VAL A 97 -3.62 20.48 -5.09
CA VAL A 97 -3.77 19.15 -5.71
C VAL A 97 -3.07 18.07 -4.88
N HIS A 98 -1.88 18.38 -4.35
CA HIS A 98 -1.13 17.47 -3.50
C HIS A 98 -1.86 17.15 -2.19
N CYS A 99 -2.37 18.17 -1.48
CA CYS A 99 -3.11 17.98 -0.23
C CYS A 99 -4.40 17.19 -0.46
N ILE A 100 -5.18 17.52 -1.49
CA ILE A 100 -6.41 16.78 -1.83
C ILE A 100 -6.08 15.32 -2.18
N GLY A 101 -5.01 15.08 -2.92
CA GLY A 101 -4.56 13.74 -3.29
C GLY A 101 -4.21 12.87 -2.09
N ILE A 102 -3.43 13.41 -1.13
CA ILE A 102 -3.08 12.68 0.10
C ILE A 102 -4.30 12.49 1.00
N LEU A 103 -5.13 13.51 1.20
CA LEU A 103 -6.33 13.41 2.04
C LEU A 103 -7.31 12.36 1.49
N THR A 104 -7.53 12.35 0.18
CA THR A 104 -8.35 11.34 -0.48
C THR A 104 -7.72 9.94 -0.34
N SER A 105 -6.40 9.84 -0.47
CA SER A 105 -5.64 8.60 -0.22
C SER A 105 -5.89 8.04 1.17
N MET A 106 -5.68 8.86 2.19
CA MET A 106 -5.76 8.45 3.59
C MET A 106 -7.19 8.14 3.98
N PHE A 107 -8.14 8.96 3.54
CA PHE A 107 -9.56 8.69 3.71
C PHE A 107 -9.92 7.35 3.10
N SER A 108 -9.57 7.11 1.83
CA SER A 108 -9.84 5.82 1.21
C SER A 108 -9.04 4.70 1.85
N ALA A 109 -7.81 4.88 2.30
CA ALA A 109 -7.09 3.84 3.03
C ALA A 109 -7.78 3.49 4.36
N VAL A 110 -8.31 4.45 5.11
CA VAL A 110 -9.03 4.18 6.37
C VAL A 110 -10.40 3.56 6.11
N PHE A 111 -11.17 4.11 5.18
CA PHE A 111 -12.52 3.61 4.84
C PHE A 111 -12.48 2.31 4.05
N PHE A 112 -11.49 2.10 3.18
CA PHE A 112 -11.27 0.86 2.44
C PHE A 112 -10.53 -0.17 3.28
N SER A 113 -9.58 0.18 4.16
CA SER A 113 -8.99 -0.81 5.07
C SER A 113 -10.03 -1.34 6.04
N ARG A 114 -10.82 -0.46 6.68
CA ARG A 114 -11.92 -0.91 7.56
C ARG A 114 -13.07 -1.55 6.77
N GLY A 115 -13.41 -1.02 5.60
CA GLY A 115 -14.47 -1.53 4.74
C GLY A 115 -14.13 -2.86 4.06
N LEU A 116 -12.92 -3.02 3.53
CA LEU A 116 -12.44 -4.25 2.92
C LEU A 116 -12.20 -5.30 4.01
N VAL A 117 -11.57 -4.98 5.15
CA VAL A 117 -11.44 -5.93 6.25
C VAL A 117 -12.82 -6.31 6.80
N ASN A 118 -13.76 -5.39 6.99
CA ASN A 118 -15.11 -5.74 7.46
C ASN A 118 -15.95 -6.47 6.40
N LEU A 119 -15.78 -6.18 5.11
CA LEU A 119 -16.50 -6.85 4.02
C LEU A 119 -15.94 -8.26 3.74
N TRP A 120 -14.63 -8.43 3.87
CA TRP A 120 -13.92 -9.68 3.57
C TRP A 120 -13.78 -10.58 4.81
N TYR A 121 -13.52 -10.04 6.00
CA TYR A 121 -13.47 -10.79 7.27
C TYR A 121 -14.77 -10.77 8.08
N GLY A 122 -15.58 -9.71 7.99
CA GLY A 122 -16.85 -9.64 8.72
C GLY A 122 -17.92 -10.62 8.23
N ARG A 123 -17.71 -11.28 7.09
CA ARG A 123 -18.65 -12.27 6.51
C ARG A 123 -18.14 -13.71 6.40
N LYS A 124 -16.94 -14.06 6.86
CA LYS A 124 -16.50 -15.48 6.89
C LYS A 124 -15.81 -15.88 8.19
N LYS A 125 -16.60 -16.50 9.08
CA LYS A 125 -16.15 -17.20 10.29
C LYS A 125 -15.29 -18.45 10.03
N LYS A 126 -15.09 -18.91 8.78
CA LYS A 126 -14.27 -20.09 8.43
C LYS A 126 -13.75 -20.00 6.98
N LEU A 127 -12.43 -19.99 6.79
CA LEU A 127 -11.79 -20.29 5.49
C LEU A 127 -10.78 -21.43 5.73
N LYS A 128 -11.07 -22.60 5.14
CA LYS A 128 -10.38 -23.89 5.40
C LYS A 128 -9.26 -24.23 4.41
N SER A 129 -9.07 -23.49 3.32
CA SER A 129 -7.87 -23.63 2.49
C SER A 129 -7.68 -22.43 1.57
N VAL A 130 -6.43 -22.19 1.20
CA VAL A 130 -6.03 -21.35 0.07
C VAL A 130 -5.22 -22.24 -0.86
N ALA A 131 -5.64 -22.32 -2.12
CA ALA A 131 -4.88 -22.97 -3.18
C ALA A 131 -3.73 -22.05 -3.61
N ILE A 132 -2.63 -22.06 -2.86
CA ILE A 132 -1.33 -21.62 -3.36
C ILE A 132 -0.63 -22.87 -3.90
N GLY A 133 -0.28 -22.81 -5.19
CA GLY A 133 0.32 -23.88 -5.97
C GLY A 133 1.52 -24.54 -5.28
N THR A 134 1.52 -25.86 -5.35
CA THR A 134 2.64 -26.81 -5.19
C THR A 134 3.87 -26.28 -4.45
N VAL A 135 3.83 -26.34 -3.12
CA VAL A 135 5.06 -26.40 -2.31
C VAL A 135 5.74 -27.74 -2.62
N TRP A 136 6.80 -27.71 -3.43
CA TRP A 136 7.73 -28.83 -3.53
C TRP A 136 8.47 -28.94 -2.20
N ARG A 137 8.33 -30.10 -1.54
CA ARG A 137 8.96 -30.42 -0.26
C ARG A 137 10.03 -31.49 -0.54
N PRO A 138 11.32 -31.19 -0.39
CA PRO A 138 12.36 -32.21 -0.46
C PRO A 138 12.29 -33.14 0.76
N ASP A 139 12.20 -34.43 0.45
CA ASP A 139 12.54 -35.65 1.19
C ASP A 139 12.46 -35.64 2.72
N GLY A 140 11.53 -36.46 3.21
CA GLY A 140 11.50 -37.00 4.56
C GLY A 140 11.11 -38.48 4.55
N ASP A 141 12.08 -39.32 4.87
CA ASP A 141 11.94 -40.43 5.83
C ASP A 141 10.75 -41.41 5.73
N GLY A 142 10.83 -42.31 4.75
CA GLY A 142 10.08 -43.58 4.71
C GLY A 142 10.50 -44.58 5.79
N THR A 143 10.39 -44.24 7.08
CA THR A 143 10.40 -45.23 8.17
C THR A 143 9.04 -45.91 8.28
N ALA A 144 8.85 -46.94 7.44
CA ALA A 144 8.15 -48.20 7.73
C ALA A 144 7.71 -48.82 6.41
N VAL A 145 8.43 -49.85 5.92
CA VAL A 145 7.92 -51.19 5.53
C VAL A 145 9.13 -51.99 5.01
N ALA A 146 9.67 -52.90 5.83
CA ALA A 146 10.16 -54.23 5.45
C ALA A 146 10.99 -54.83 6.60
N LYS A 147 10.30 -55.44 7.56
CA LYS A 147 10.79 -56.70 8.14
C LYS A 147 10.54 -57.77 7.07
N ALA A 148 11.61 -58.37 6.57
CA ALA A 148 11.58 -59.64 5.86
C ALA A 148 12.97 -60.28 6.06
N ASP A 149 13.13 -60.90 7.23
CA ASP A 149 13.98 -62.07 7.38
C ASP A 149 13.10 -63.31 7.11
#